data_AF-A0A1W2PQ14-F1
#
_entry.id   AF-A0A1W2PQ14-F1
#
_cell.length_a   1.000
_cell.length_b   1.000
_cell.length_c   1.000
_cell.angle_alpha   90.00
_cell.angle_beta   90.00
_cell.angle_gamma   90.00
#
_symmetry.space_group_name_H-M   'P 1'
#
loop_
_entity.id
_entity.type
_entity.pdbx_description
1 polymer ?
#
loop_
_entity_poly.entity_id
_entity_poly.type
_entity_poly.pdbx_seq_one_letter_code
_entity_poly.pdbx_strand_id
1 'polypeptide(L)'
;MLFLFAVIVLQYVCPGTECQLLRLQAFSSPVPDPYRSEDESSARFVPRYNFTRGDLLRKVDFDIKGDDLIVFLHIQKTGGTTFGRHLVRNIQLEQPCECRVGQKKCTCHRPGKRETWLFSRFSTGWSCGLHADWTELTRCVPHIWNWEQSFSISYNRWRIFQILDAASKDKRGSPNTNAGANSPSSTKTRNTSKSGKNFHYITILRDPVSRYLSEWRHVQRGATWKASLHVCDGRPPTSEELPSCYTGDDWSGCPLKEFMDCPYNLANNRQCACSPT
;
A
#
# COMPACT_ATOMS: atom_id res chain seq x y z
N MET A 1 15.04 47.77 -41.51
CA MET A 1 14.69 46.39 -41.89
C MET A 1 15.37 45.34 -40.99
N LEU A 2 16.69 45.34 -40.84
CA LEU A 2 17.41 44.41 -39.92
C LEU A 2 17.00 44.54 -38.45
N PHE A 3 16.76 45.76 -37.96
CA PHE A 3 16.37 46.00 -36.56
C PHE A 3 14.98 45.44 -36.22
N LEU A 4 14.02 45.59 -37.13
CA LEU A 4 12.66 45.04 -36.96
C LEU A 4 12.67 43.50 -37.00
N PHE A 5 13.49 42.91 -37.86
CA PHE A 5 13.64 41.46 -37.92
C PHE A 5 14.29 40.89 -36.65
N ALA A 6 15.28 41.59 -36.09
CA ALA A 6 15.93 41.20 -34.84
C ALA A 6 14.97 41.24 -33.64
N VAL A 7 14.08 42.24 -33.57
CA VAL A 7 13.08 42.35 -32.48
C VAL A 7 12.03 41.23 -32.56
N ILE A 8 11.56 40.91 -33.78
CA ILE A 8 10.60 39.81 -34.00
C ILE A 8 11.22 38.46 -33.62
N VAL A 9 12.50 38.23 -33.95
CA VAL A 9 13.21 37.01 -33.56
C VAL A 9 13.41 36.94 -32.05
N LEU A 10 13.72 38.06 -31.38
CA LEU A 10 13.89 38.09 -29.91
C LEU A 10 12.59 37.75 -29.16
N GLN A 11 11.44 38.22 -29.66
CA GLN A 11 10.12 37.92 -29.10
C GLN A 11 9.66 36.48 -29.37
N TYR A 12 10.12 35.87 -30.46
CA TYR A 12 9.81 34.47 -30.77
C TYR A 12 10.66 33.48 -29.96
N VAL A 13 11.90 33.87 -29.63
CA VAL A 13 12.84 33.03 -28.86
C VAL A 13 12.62 33.15 -27.34
N CYS A 14 12.13 34.29 -26.83
CA CYS A 14 11.92 34.53 -25.39
C CYS A 14 10.49 35.06 -25.11
N PRO A 15 9.44 34.21 -25.12
CA PRO A 15 8.07 34.65 -24.83
C PRO A 15 7.84 34.69 -23.31
N GLY A 16 8.27 35.78 -22.66
CA GLY A 16 8.08 36.00 -21.22
C GLY A 16 9.31 36.54 -20.52
N THR A 17 9.14 37.00 -19.29
CA THR A 17 10.11 37.74 -18.45
C THR A 17 11.38 36.97 -18.02
N GLU A 18 11.78 35.93 -18.75
CA GLU A 18 12.90 35.03 -18.44
C GLU A 18 14.16 35.32 -19.27
N CYS A 19 14.35 36.57 -19.68
CA CYS A 19 15.60 37.03 -20.31
C CYS A 19 16.26 38.08 -19.37
N GLN A 20 16.83 37.63 -18.25
CA GLN A 20 17.65 38.46 -17.35
C GLN A 20 19.08 38.59 -17.89
N LEU A 21 19.35 39.56 -18.77
CA LEU A 21 20.72 39.91 -19.16
C LEU A 21 21.08 41.38 -18.92
N LEU A 22 20.32 42.11 -18.10
CA LEU A 22 20.65 43.47 -17.67
C LEU A 22 20.11 43.73 -16.25
N ARG A 23 20.76 43.18 -15.22
CA ARG A 23 20.59 43.66 -13.84
C ARG A 23 21.96 43.89 -13.20
N LEU A 24 22.62 44.95 -13.67
CA LEU A 24 23.62 45.66 -12.88
C LEU A 24 22.90 46.31 -11.69
N GLN A 25 23.47 46.12 -10.49
CA GLN A 25 23.12 46.72 -9.21
C GLN A 25 21.83 46.24 -8.52
N ALA A 26 21.99 45.21 -7.69
CA ALA A 26 21.44 45.22 -6.34
C ALA A 26 22.47 44.56 -5.40
N PHE A 27 23.29 45.39 -4.77
CA PHE A 27 24.02 44.99 -3.55
C PHE A 27 22.98 44.75 -2.46
N SER A 28 22.52 43.51 -2.34
CA SER A 28 21.99 42.98 -1.09
C SER A 28 22.97 41.91 -0.62
N SER A 29 23.62 42.15 0.51
CA SER A 29 24.48 41.20 1.19
C SER A 29 23.82 39.81 1.22
N PRO A 30 24.52 38.72 0.87
CA PRO A 30 23.99 37.40 1.11
C PRO A 30 24.00 37.22 2.63
N VAL A 31 22.82 37.24 3.25
CA VAL A 31 22.67 36.59 4.56
C VAL A 31 23.03 35.12 4.30
N PRO A 32 24.07 34.56 4.92
CA PRO A 32 24.40 33.16 4.74
C PRO A 32 23.21 32.35 5.22
N ASP A 33 22.59 31.57 4.33
CA ASP A 33 21.65 30.54 4.73
C ASP A 33 22.39 29.58 5.69
N PRO A 34 22.01 29.50 6.98
CA PRO A 34 22.70 28.68 7.97
C PRO A 34 22.76 27.20 7.58
N TYR A 35 21.89 26.75 6.67
CA TYR A 35 21.77 25.35 6.25
C TYR A 35 22.56 25.00 4.99
N ARG A 36 23.13 25.99 4.28
CA ARG A 36 23.88 25.74 3.03
C ARG A 36 25.17 24.93 3.25
N SER A 37 25.69 24.91 4.48
CA SER A 37 26.89 24.14 4.84
C SER A 37 26.67 22.63 4.90
N GLU A 38 25.42 22.17 5.05
CA GLU A 38 25.12 20.73 5.11
C GLU A 38 25.05 20.10 3.72
N ASP A 39 24.65 20.85 2.68
CA ASP A 39 24.50 20.37 1.30
C ASP A 39 25.84 20.21 0.55
N GLU A 40 26.87 21.00 0.89
CA GLU A 40 28.22 20.89 0.30
C GLU A 40 29.14 19.93 1.08
N SER A 41 28.75 19.52 2.29
CA SER A 41 29.41 18.42 2.97
C SER A 41 29.00 17.14 2.27
N SER A 42 29.89 16.58 1.44
CA SER A 42 29.73 15.22 0.94
C SER A 42 29.52 14.34 2.18
N ALA A 43 28.26 13.94 2.44
CA ALA A 43 27.88 13.28 3.68
C ALA A 43 28.89 12.16 3.94
N ARG A 44 29.79 12.35 4.92
CA ARG A 44 30.79 11.33 5.25
C ARG A 44 29.97 10.13 5.69
N PHE A 45 29.85 9.15 4.80
CA PHE A 45 29.12 7.93 5.08
C PHE A 45 29.90 7.18 6.15
N VAL A 46 29.54 7.42 7.42
CA VAL A 46 29.99 6.62 8.54
C VAL A 46 28.99 5.47 8.66
N PRO A 47 29.36 4.21 8.34
CA PRO A 47 28.44 3.09 8.47
C PRO A 47 28.04 2.95 9.94
N ARG A 48 26.78 3.28 10.26
CA ARG A 48 26.25 3.16 11.63
C ARG A 48 25.84 1.74 11.99
N TYR A 49 25.71 0.85 11.00
CA TYR A 49 25.27 -0.52 11.18
C TYR A 49 26.03 -1.47 10.26
N ASN A 50 26.38 -2.65 10.78
CA ASN A 50 27.12 -3.67 10.04
C ASN A 50 26.16 -4.74 9.52
N PHE A 51 25.81 -4.67 8.23
CA PHE A 51 24.92 -5.63 7.60
C PHE A 51 25.65 -6.92 7.25
N THR A 52 25.02 -8.06 7.53
CA THR A 52 25.53 -9.36 7.10
C THR A 52 25.30 -9.56 5.59
N ARG A 53 26.03 -10.50 4.98
CA ARG A 53 25.72 -10.93 3.60
C ARG A 53 24.27 -11.42 3.48
N GLY A 54 23.77 -12.04 4.55
CA GLY A 54 22.39 -12.48 4.68
C GLY A 54 21.38 -11.34 4.72
N ASP A 55 21.76 -10.10 5.06
CA ASP A 55 20.87 -8.92 5.03
C ASP A 55 20.82 -8.27 3.64
N LEU A 56 21.97 -8.24 2.96
CA LEU A 56 22.12 -7.58 1.66
C LEU A 56 21.63 -8.45 0.50
N LEU A 57 21.83 -9.78 0.58
CA LEU A 57 21.48 -10.69 -0.51
C LEU A 57 20.02 -11.14 -0.39
N ARG A 58 19.13 -10.44 -1.12
CA ARG A 58 17.74 -10.85 -1.32
C ARG A 58 17.57 -11.43 -2.72
N LYS A 59 18.06 -12.68 -2.91
CA LYS A 59 17.80 -13.44 -4.14
C LYS A 59 16.56 -14.31 -3.93
N VAL A 60 15.51 -14.03 -4.69
CA VAL A 60 14.27 -14.81 -4.68
C VAL A 60 14.11 -15.44 -6.05
N ASP A 61 13.95 -16.76 -6.09
CA ASP A 61 13.55 -17.47 -7.30
C ASP A 61 12.03 -17.48 -7.34
N PHE A 62 11.46 -16.43 -7.95
CA PHE A 62 10.02 -16.20 -7.93
C PHE A 62 9.32 -17.01 -9.02
N ASP A 63 8.51 -18.00 -8.63
CA ASP A 63 7.74 -18.82 -9.56
C ASP A 63 6.35 -18.22 -9.81
N ILE A 64 6.24 -17.41 -10.86
CA ILE A 64 4.97 -16.83 -11.30
C ILE A 64 3.95 -17.89 -11.76
N LYS A 65 4.38 -19.07 -12.22
CA LYS A 65 3.47 -20.15 -12.68
C LYS A 65 3.02 -21.03 -11.51
N GLY A 66 3.82 -21.10 -10.45
CA GLY A 66 3.57 -21.80 -9.20
C GLY A 66 2.58 -21.08 -8.27
N ASP A 67 2.88 -21.09 -6.98
CA ASP A 67 2.01 -20.58 -5.90
C ASP A 67 2.54 -19.28 -5.25
N ASP A 68 3.64 -18.71 -5.76
CA ASP A 68 4.29 -17.54 -5.18
C ASP A 68 3.48 -16.26 -5.40
N LEU A 69 3.32 -15.43 -4.36
CA LEU A 69 2.52 -14.21 -4.39
C LEU A 69 3.36 -13.02 -3.93
N ILE A 70 3.44 -11.96 -4.75
CA ILE A 70 3.99 -10.68 -4.30
C ILE A 70 2.91 -9.90 -3.56
N VAL A 71 3.22 -9.39 -2.37
CA VAL A 71 2.31 -8.57 -1.56
C VAL A 71 2.90 -7.18 -1.41
N PHE A 72 2.27 -6.16 -2.01
CA PHE A 72 2.74 -4.78 -1.91
C PHE A 72 2.05 -4.04 -0.75
N LEU A 73 2.81 -3.83 0.33
CA LEU A 73 2.41 -2.99 1.47
C LEU A 73 2.61 -1.52 1.10
N HIS A 74 1.51 -0.82 0.85
CA HIS A 74 1.53 0.57 0.40
C HIS A 74 1.33 1.54 1.57
N ILE A 75 2.44 2.05 2.12
CA ILE A 75 2.42 3.11 3.14
C ILE A 75 2.04 4.46 2.51
N GLN A 76 1.19 5.25 3.18
CA GLN A 76 0.79 6.55 2.68
C GLN A 76 2.01 7.45 2.44
N LYS A 77 1.98 8.15 1.29
CA LYS A 77 2.90 9.25 0.91
C LYS A 77 4.36 8.85 0.68
N THR A 78 4.63 7.57 0.49
CA THR A 78 5.96 7.05 0.11
C THR A 78 6.18 6.96 -1.40
N GLY A 79 5.17 7.34 -2.21
CA GLY A 79 5.22 7.22 -3.68
C GLY A 79 4.60 5.93 -4.23
N GLY A 80 3.85 5.19 -3.39
CA GLY A 80 3.39 3.85 -3.73
C GLY A 80 2.36 3.81 -4.86
N THR A 81 1.72 4.93 -5.17
CA THR A 81 0.89 5.06 -6.38
C THR A 81 1.72 4.97 -7.67
N THR A 82 2.93 5.52 -7.70
CA THR A 82 3.81 5.38 -8.88
C THR A 82 4.41 3.99 -8.93
N PHE A 83 4.98 3.51 -7.82
CA PHE A 83 5.57 2.18 -7.73
C PHE A 83 4.55 1.07 -8.06
N GLY A 84 3.35 1.13 -7.48
CA GLY A 84 2.29 0.18 -7.77
C GLY A 84 1.84 0.17 -9.23
N ARG A 85 1.88 1.32 -9.94
CA ARG A 85 1.60 1.34 -11.38
C ARG A 85 2.69 0.63 -12.17
N HIS A 86 3.96 0.76 -11.78
CA HIS A 86 5.03 0.02 -12.42
C HIS A 86 4.86 -1.49 -12.25
N LEU A 87 4.40 -1.97 -11.09
CA LEU A 87 4.15 -3.40 -10.86
C LEU A 87 3.11 -3.99 -11.84
N VAL A 88 2.09 -3.23 -12.21
CA VAL A 88 1.01 -3.71 -13.09
C VAL A 88 1.19 -3.36 -14.58
N ARG A 89 2.14 -2.49 -14.93
CA ARG A 89 2.30 -2.00 -16.33
C ARG A 89 3.71 -2.09 -16.90
N ASN A 90 4.74 -2.21 -16.06
CA ASN A 90 6.13 -2.02 -16.50
C ASN A 90 7.03 -3.25 -16.22
N ILE A 91 6.46 -4.38 -15.80
CA ILE A 91 7.18 -5.65 -15.69
C ILE A 91 7.04 -6.40 -17.01
N GLN A 92 8.16 -6.89 -17.54
CA GLN A 92 8.18 -7.76 -18.72
C GLN A 92 7.71 -9.16 -18.32
N LEU A 93 6.50 -9.54 -18.74
CA LEU A 93 5.85 -10.80 -18.38
C LEU A 93 5.44 -11.56 -19.64
N GLU A 94 5.45 -12.89 -19.57
CA GLU A 94 4.86 -13.76 -20.60
C GLU A 94 3.38 -13.43 -20.83
N GLN A 95 2.65 -13.19 -19.73
CA GLN A 95 1.27 -12.71 -19.72
C GLN A 95 1.18 -11.39 -18.92
N PRO A 96 1.07 -10.23 -19.60
CA PRO A 96 0.92 -8.93 -18.93
C PRO A 96 -0.40 -8.80 -18.16
N CYS A 97 -0.46 -7.88 -17.18
CA CYS A 97 -1.73 -7.55 -16.53
C CYS A 97 -2.68 -6.83 -17.49
N GLU A 98 -3.98 -7.14 -17.39
CA GLU A 98 -5.02 -6.48 -18.16
C GLU A 98 -5.55 -5.26 -17.39
N CYS A 99 -5.19 -4.05 -17.84
CA CYS A 99 -5.66 -2.79 -17.26
C CYS A 99 -6.66 -2.08 -18.20
N ARG A 100 -7.95 -2.07 -17.85
CA ARG A 100 -8.98 -1.38 -18.65
C ARG A 100 -9.02 0.12 -18.33
N VAL A 101 -9.24 0.95 -19.35
CA VAL A 101 -9.42 2.39 -19.18
C VAL A 101 -10.64 2.66 -18.29
N GLY A 102 -10.52 3.62 -17.36
CA GLY A 102 -11.57 3.92 -16.37
C GLY A 102 -11.57 3.01 -15.14
N GLN A 103 -10.97 1.81 -15.22
CA GLN A 103 -10.83 0.93 -14.05
C GLN A 103 -9.55 1.27 -13.28
N LYS A 104 -9.70 1.42 -11.96
CA LYS A 104 -8.56 1.62 -11.05
C LYS A 104 -7.81 0.31 -10.77
N LYS A 105 -8.43 -0.84 -11.02
CA LYS A 105 -7.89 -2.18 -10.75
C LYS A 105 -7.58 -2.88 -12.08
N CYS A 106 -6.43 -3.52 -12.17
CA CYS A 106 -6.00 -4.37 -13.27
C CYS A 106 -6.13 -5.84 -12.89
N THR A 107 -6.25 -6.71 -13.87
CA THR A 107 -6.29 -8.16 -13.68
C THR A 107 -4.89 -8.74 -13.93
N CYS A 108 -4.21 -9.20 -12.89
CA CYS A 108 -2.83 -9.70 -12.96
C CYS A 108 -2.75 -11.21 -12.75
N HIS A 109 -3.27 -11.98 -13.71
CA HIS A 109 -3.29 -13.43 -13.59
C HIS A 109 -1.97 -14.10 -13.96
N ARG A 110 -1.72 -15.28 -13.39
CA ARG A 110 -0.63 -16.17 -13.79
C ARG A 110 -0.83 -16.64 -15.24
N PRO A 111 0.24 -16.96 -15.97
CA PRO A 111 0.13 -17.53 -17.31
C PRO A 111 -0.71 -18.82 -17.29
N GLY A 112 -1.81 -18.83 -18.07
CA GLY A 112 -2.69 -20.01 -18.21
C GLY A 112 -3.58 -20.34 -17.00
N LYS A 113 -3.63 -19.50 -15.95
CA LYS A 113 -4.53 -19.67 -14.80
C LYS A 113 -5.35 -18.40 -14.55
N ARG A 114 -6.41 -18.51 -13.74
CA ARG A 114 -7.25 -17.36 -13.32
C ARG A 114 -6.90 -16.84 -11.91
N GLU A 115 -5.73 -17.22 -11.41
CA GLU A 115 -5.23 -16.84 -10.09
C GLU A 115 -4.28 -15.64 -10.23
N THR A 116 -4.30 -14.69 -9.29
CA THR A 116 -3.41 -13.53 -9.33
C THR A 116 -2.02 -13.82 -8.77
N TRP A 117 -0.95 -13.29 -9.36
CA TRP A 117 0.40 -13.41 -8.78
C TRP A 117 0.81 -12.18 -7.96
N LEU A 118 -0.05 -11.15 -7.94
CA LEU A 118 0.19 -9.87 -7.28
C LEU A 118 -0.99 -9.48 -6.39
N PHE A 119 -0.72 -9.26 -5.11
CA PHE A 119 -1.64 -8.64 -4.15
C PHE A 119 -1.26 -7.18 -3.92
N SER A 120 -2.11 -6.27 -4.37
CA SER A 120 -1.85 -4.83 -4.29
C SER A 120 -3.14 -4.04 -4.52
N ARG A 121 -3.11 -2.74 -4.18
CA ARG A 121 -4.19 -1.78 -4.52
C ARG A 121 -4.62 -1.86 -5.99
N PHE A 122 -3.68 -2.03 -6.92
CA PHE A 122 -3.97 -1.98 -8.36
C PHE A 122 -4.23 -3.35 -8.98
N SER A 123 -4.14 -4.45 -8.22
CA SER A 123 -4.46 -5.80 -8.71
C SER A 123 -5.66 -6.41 -7.99
N THR A 124 -5.61 -6.49 -6.66
CA THR A 124 -6.68 -7.05 -5.81
C THR A 124 -7.58 -5.97 -5.21
N GLY A 125 -7.09 -4.73 -5.12
CA GLY A 125 -7.80 -3.64 -4.46
C GLY A 125 -7.41 -3.54 -2.99
N TRP A 126 -8.33 -3.05 -2.16
CA TRP A 126 -8.16 -2.93 -0.71
C TRP A 126 -8.83 -4.10 0.01
N SER A 127 -8.60 -5.33 -0.44
CA SER A 127 -9.29 -6.52 0.06
C SER A 127 -9.04 -6.80 1.54
N CYS A 128 -7.92 -6.31 2.09
CA CYS A 128 -7.57 -6.40 3.51
C CYS A 128 -7.71 -5.07 4.27
N GLY A 129 -8.37 -4.06 3.68
CA GLY A 129 -8.49 -2.72 4.26
C GLY A 129 -7.74 -1.65 3.48
N LEU A 130 -8.19 -0.40 3.63
CA LEU A 130 -7.57 0.77 3.00
C LEU A 130 -6.19 1.01 3.62
N HIS A 131 -5.14 0.95 2.80
CA HIS A 131 -3.75 1.09 3.26
C HIS A 131 -3.39 0.12 4.40
N ALA A 132 -3.83 -1.14 4.27
CA ALA A 132 -3.56 -2.19 5.23
C ALA A 132 -2.06 -2.29 5.58
N ASP A 133 -1.74 -2.30 6.86
CA ASP A 133 -0.38 -2.37 7.37
C ASP A 133 0.16 -3.81 7.44
N TRP A 134 1.35 -3.97 8.04
CA TRP A 134 1.98 -5.29 8.19
C TRP A 134 1.14 -6.26 9.04
N THR A 135 0.58 -5.78 10.13
CA THR A 135 -0.27 -6.56 11.05
C THR A 135 -1.53 -7.04 10.33
N GLU A 136 -2.18 -6.14 9.59
CA GLU A 136 -3.39 -6.46 8.83
C GLU A 136 -3.10 -7.43 7.66
N LEU A 137 -2.08 -7.15 6.85
CA LEU A 137 -1.77 -7.96 5.66
C LEU A 137 -1.30 -9.37 6.02
N THR A 138 -0.41 -9.53 7.01
CA THR A 138 0.12 -10.84 7.38
C THR A 138 -0.97 -11.77 7.96
N ARG A 139 -1.97 -11.19 8.61
CA ARG A 139 -3.14 -11.93 9.10
C ARG A 139 -4.16 -12.19 8.01
N CYS A 140 -4.44 -11.22 7.14
CA CYS A 140 -5.54 -11.28 6.17
C CYS A 140 -5.19 -12.02 4.86
N VAL A 141 -4.02 -11.74 4.27
CA VAL A 141 -3.66 -12.23 2.92
C VAL A 141 -3.67 -13.76 2.81
N PRO A 142 -3.08 -14.52 3.76
CA PRO A 142 -3.10 -15.98 3.68
C PRO A 142 -4.52 -16.55 3.66
N HIS A 143 -5.46 -15.94 4.39
CA HIS A 143 -6.86 -16.36 4.37
C HIS A 143 -7.48 -16.08 3.00
N ILE A 144 -7.47 -14.83 2.52
CA ILE A 144 -8.08 -14.46 1.22
C ILE A 144 -7.56 -15.34 0.09
N TRP A 145 -6.25 -15.57 0.06
CA TRP A 145 -5.59 -16.38 -0.96
C TRP A 145 -6.06 -17.85 -0.96
N ASN A 146 -6.31 -18.42 0.22
CA ASN A 146 -6.86 -19.78 0.35
C ASN A 146 -8.33 -19.86 -0.12
N TRP A 147 -9.11 -18.79 0.10
CA TRP A 147 -10.52 -18.73 -0.32
C TRP A 147 -10.68 -18.53 -1.83
N GLU A 148 -9.84 -17.71 -2.46
CA GLU A 148 -9.92 -17.42 -3.91
C GLU A 148 -9.73 -18.68 -4.76
N GLN A 149 -8.80 -19.57 -4.38
CA GLN A 149 -8.65 -20.88 -5.03
C GLN A 149 -9.83 -21.85 -4.77
N SER A 150 -10.48 -21.77 -3.61
CA SER A 150 -11.63 -22.63 -3.28
C SER A 150 -12.87 -22.29 -4.12
N PHE A 151 -13.05 -21.02 -4.47
CA PHE A 151 -14.16 -20.59 -5.33
C PHE A 151 -13.95 -20.88 -6.82
N SER A 152 -12.71 -21.06 -7.27
CA SER A 152 -12.44 -21.51 -8.65
C SER A 152 -12.86 -22.97 -8.89
N ILE A 153 -13.10 -23.77 -7.84
CA ILE A 153 -13.63 -25.15 -7.91
C ILE A 153 -15.17 -25.19 -7.84
N SER A 154 -15.83 -24.11 -7.39
CA SER A 154 -17.29 -24.09 -7.17
C SER A 154 -17.97 -22.93 -7.90
N TYR A 155 -17.82 -22.89 -9.22
CA TYR A 155 -18.56 -21.93 -10.06
C TYR A 155 -20.07 -22.23 -10.16
N ASN A 156 -20.55 -23.35 -9.60
CA ASN A 156 -21.97 -23.75 -9.65
C ASN A 156 -22.76 -23.53 -8.35
N ARG A 157 -22.18 -22.93 -7.30
CA ARG A 157 -22.86 -22.79 -5.99
C ARG A 157 -23.06 -21.35 -5.52
N TRP A 158 -23.09 -20.38 -6.43
CA TRP A 158 -23.37 -18.98 -6.09
C TRP A 158 -24.75 -18.48 -6.54
N ARG A 159 -25.65 -19.37 -7.00
CA ARG A 159 -27.04 -19.02 -7.29
C ARG A 159 -28.06 -19.33 -6.18
N ILE A 160 -27.65 -19.92 -5.05
CA ILE A 160 -28.61 -20.42 -4.04
C ILE A 160 -28.61 -19.63 -2.71
N PHE A 161 -27.61 -18.78 -2.43
CA PHE A 161 -27.52 -18.07 -1.14
C PHE A 161 -28.05 -16.62 -1.14
N GLN A 162 -29.00 -16.27 -2.01
CA GLN A 162 -29.72 -14.99 -1.91
C GLN A 162 -31.25 -15.11 -1.72
N ILE A 163 -31.80 -16.32 -1.49
CA ILE A 163 -33.27 -16.47 -1.38
C ILE A 163 -33.75 -17.11 -0.06
N LEU A 164 -32.89 -17.59 0.84
CA LEU A 164 -33.35 -18.32 2.04
C LEU A 164 -32.77 -17.81 3.37
N ASP A 165 -32.95 -16.52 3.67
CA ASP A 165 -32.89 -16.02 5.07
C ASP A 165 -34.15 -15.20 5.44
N ALA A 166 -35.27 -15.51 4.78
CA ALA A 166 -36.58 -14.98 5.11
C ALA A 166 -37.59 -16.11 5.33
N ALA A 167 -37.31 -17.04 6.25
CA ALA A 167 -38.36 -17.88 6.84
C ALA A 167 -37.87 -18.67 8.07
N SER A 168 -38.69 -18.57 9.12
CA SER A 168 -38.95 -19.60 10.14
C SER A 168 -38.16 -19.53 11.46
N LYS A 169 -38.78 -18.78 12.39
CA LYS A 169 -38.98 -19.18 13.79
C LYS A 169 -39.63 -20.57 13.85
N ASP A 170 -39.15 -21.52 14.66
CA ASP A 170 -39.70 -21.88 15.97
C ASP A 170 -38.98 -23.11 16.59
N LYS A 171 -38.78 -23.04 17.92
CA LYS A 171 -38.76 -24.09 18.97
C LYS A 171 -38.10 -25.49 18.81
N ARG A 172 -37.19 -25.72 19.79
CA ARG A 172 -37.28 -26.68 20.93
C ARG A 172 -36.81 -28.14 20.71
N GLY A 173 -35.88 -28.58 21.56
CA GLY A 173 -35.80 -29.97 22.05
C GLY A 173 -34.45 -30.71 21.89
N SER A 174 -33.66 -30.76 22.96
CA SER A 174 -32.79 -31.92 23.31
C SER A 174 -33.62 -32.88 24.20
N PRO A 175 -33.31 -34.17 24.44
CA PRO A 175 -31.94 -34.72 24.64
C PRO A 175 -31.65 -36.19 24.22
N ASN A 176 -30.34 -36.51 24.27
CA ASN A 176 -29.67 -37.78 24.61
C ASN A 176 -29.93 -39.09 23.84
N THR A 177 -28.84 -39.79 23.47
CA THR A 177 -28.48 -41.14 23.98
C THR A 177 -27.10 -41.60 23.49
N ASN A 178 -26.54 -42.57 24.20
CA ASN A 178 -25.12 -42.89 24.40
C ASN A 178 -24.51 -43.95 23.44
N ALA A 179 -23.17 -43.98 23.48
CA ALA A 179 -22.27 -45.14 23.55
C ALA A 179 -22.06 -46.08 22.34
N GLY A 180 -20.82 -46.06 21.83
CA GLY A 180 -19.87 -47.16 22.00
C GLY A 180 -19.77 -48.22 20.89
N ALA A 181 -18.62 -48.25 20.18
CA ALA A 181 -17.86 -49.47 19.88
C ALA A 181 -16.57 -49.16 19.09
N ASN A 182 -15.45 -49.72 19.56
CA ASN A 182 -14.13 -49.69 18.95
C ASN A 182 -14.01 -50.67 17.78
N SER A 183 -13.27 -50.32 16.72
CA SER A 183 -12.21 -51.18 16.16
C SER A 183 -11.34 -50.45 15.12
N PRO A 184 -10.04 -50.83 15.01
CA PRO A 184 -9.03 -50.05 14.32
C PRO A 184 -8.95 -50.46 12.85
N SER A 185 -9.11 -49.52 11.93
CA SER A 185 -8.77 -49.75 10.53
C SER A 185 -7.97 -48.57 9.98
N SER A 186 -6.69 -48.86 9.85
CA SER A 186 -5.68 -48.13 9.10
C SER A 186 -6.25 -47.44 7.86
N THR A 187 -6.51 -46.14 7.97
CA THR A 187 -6.69 -45.28 6.81
C THR A 187 -5.57 -44.26 6.83
N LYS A 188 -4.55 -44.57 6.02
CA LYS A 188 -3.52 -43.67 5.49
C LYS A 188 -3.78 -42.22 5.88
N THR A 189 -2.98 -41.68 6.78
CA THR A 189 -2.71 -40.24 6.84
C THR A 189 -2.37 -39.81 5.43
N ARG A 190 -3.33 -39.19 4.77
CA ARG A 190 -3.13 -38.53 3.49
C ARG A 190 -2.16 -37.41 3.82
N ASN A 191 -0.87 -37.67 3.59
CA ASN A 191 0.15 -36.65 3.47
C ASN A 191 -0.29 -35.76 2.31
N THR A 192 -1.16 -34.79 2.61
CA THR A 192 -1.23 -33.58 1.82
C THR A 192 0.11 -32.92 2.09
N SER A 193 1.06 -33.09 1.17
CA SER A 193 2.19 -32.19 1.10
C SER A 193 1.56 -30.79 0.98
N LYS A 194 1.54 -30.04 2.08
CA LYS A 194 1.21 -28.62 2.05
C LYS A 194 2.23 -28.03 1.06
N SER A 195 1.82 -27.73 -0.17
CA SER A 195 2.63 -26.84 -1.00
C SER A 195 2.74 -25.56 -0.19
N GLY A 196 3.96 -25.25 0.25
CA GLY A 196 4.22 -24.06 1.03
C GLY A 196 3.92 -22.86 0.14
N LYS A 197 2.86 -22.13 0.46
CA LYS A 197 2.51 -20.89 -0.23
C LYS A 197 3.53 -19.83 0.17
N ASN A 198 4.22 -19.23 -0.80
CA ASN A 198 5.26 -18.24 -0.53
C ASN A 198 4.71 -16.83 -0.75
N PHE A 199 4.76 -16.01 0.30
CA PHE A 199 4.35 -14.61 0.25
C PHE A 199 5.59 -13.71 0.28
N HIS A 200 5.81 -12.94 -0.78
CA HIS A 200 6.93 -12.02 -0.92
C HIS A 200 6.46 -10.59 -0.68
N TYR A 201 6.62 -10.14 0.56
CA TYR A 201 6.22 -8.79 0.94
C TYR A 201 7.25 -7.78 0.46
N ILE A 202 6.75 -6.71 -0.17
CA ILE A 202 7.55 -5.57 -0.61
C ILE A 202 6.90 -4.27 -0.15
N THR A 203 7.72 -3.25 0.08
CA THR A 203 7.26 -1.91 0.40
C THR A 203 8.24 -0.88 -0.15
N ILE A 204 7.88 0.39 -0.01
CA ILE A 204 8.77 1.52 -0.28
C ILE A 204 8.71 2.49 0.89
N LEU A 205 9.86 3.02 1.24
CA LEU A 205 10.03 4.00 2.30
C LEU A 205 10.41 5.36 1.71
N ARG A 206 10.23 6.40 2.51
CA ARG A 206 10.61 7.77 2.17
C ARG A 206 11.20 8.46 3.39
N ASP A 207 12.10 9.43 3.15
CA ASP A 207 12.55 10.38 4.17
C ASP A 207 11.36 10.85 5.05
N PRO A 208 11.43 10.68 6.39
CA PRO A 208 10.31 10.94 7.28
C PRO A 208 9.74 12.36 7.17
N VAL A 209 10.60 13.38 7.06
CA VAL A 209 10.17 14.79 6.98
C VAL A 209 9.39 15.03 5.69
N SER A 210 9.97 14.65 4.54
CA SER A 210 9.33 14.75 3.23
C SER A 210 8.01 14.00 3.15
N ARG A 211 7.96 12.81 3.76
CA ARG A 211 6.76 11.96 3.82
C ARG A 211 5.68 12.60 4.70
N TYR A 212 6.05 13.12 5.87
CA TYR A 212 5.14 13.78 6.81
C TYR A 212 4.53 15.06 6.24
N LEU A 213 5.36 15.95 5.67
CA LEU A 213 4.89 17.17 5.01
C LEU A 213 4.01 16.86 3.79
N SER A 214 4.31 15.80 3.04
CA SER A 214 3.47 15.33 1.94
C SER A 214 2.11 14.82 2.42
N GLU A 215 2.05 14.22 3.61
CA GLU A 215 0.81 13.80 4.26
C GLU A 215 -0.02 14.99 4.69
N TRP A 216 0.57 15.92 5.44
CA TRP A 216 -0.06 17.17 5.84
C TRP A 216 -0.70 17.88 4.64
N ARG A 217 0.03 18.10 3.55
CA ARG A 217 -0.52 18.76 2.35
C ARG A 217 -1.66 17.97 1.69
N HIS A 218 -1.73 16.66 1.88
CA HIS A 218 -2.83 15.87 1.36
C HIS A 218 -4.06 15.95 2.27
N VAL A 219 -3.84 15.91 3.58
CA VAL A 219 -4.87 16.07 4.61
C VAL A 219 -5.50 17.47 4.55
N GLN A 220 -4.67 18.50 4.38
CA GLN A 220 -5.10 19.88 4.15
C GLN A 220 -6.05 20.03 2.95
N ARG A 221 -6.03 19.08 2.00
CA ARG A 221 -6.93 19.03 0.83
C ARG A 221 -8.07 17.99 0.99
N GLY A 222 -8.33 17.49 2.20
CA GLY A 222 -9.46 16.62 2.52
C GLY A 222 -9.14 15.12 2.59
N ALA A 223 -7.87 14.71 2.55
CA ALA A 223 -7.53 13.30 2.76
C ALA A 223 -7.67 12.92 4.24
N THR A 224 -8.41 11.85 4.55
CA THR A 224 -8.58 11.37 5.93
C THR A 224 -8.13 9.93 6.13
N TRP A 225 -8.27 9.09 5.10
CA TRP A 225 -8.15 7.63 5.20
C TRP A 225 -9.04 7.00 6.30
N LYS A 226 -10.13 7.65 6.68
CA LYS A 226 -11.05 7.21 7.76
C LYS A 226 -11.70 5.83 7.58
N ALA A 227 -11.59 5.25 6.38
CA ALA A 227 -12.05 3.89 6.06
C ALA A 227 -10.97 2.81 6.27
N SER A 228 -9.78 3.17 6.77
CA SER A 228 -8.78 2.21 7.25
C SER A 228 -9.34 1.46 8.45
N LEU A 229 -9.11 0.14 8.50
CA LEU A 229 -9.72 -0.72 9.52
C LEU A 229 -8.88 -0.74 10.81
N HIS A 230 -7.56 -0.65 10.68
CA HIS A 230 -6.61 -0.69 11.80
C HIS A 230 -6.76 -1.95 12.66
N VAL A 231 -7.06 -3.09 12.02
CA VAL A 231 -7.34 -4.33 12.74
C VAL A 231 -6.07 -4.85 13.42
N CYS A 232 -6.12 -4.93 14.75
CA CYS A 232 -5.13 -5.60 15.58
C CYS A 232 -5.87 -6.59 16.50
N ASP A 233 -5.26 -7.75 16.76
CA ASP A 233 -5.88 -8.81 17.57
C ASP A 233 -7.30 -9.23 17.14
N GLY A 234 -7.62 -9.04 15.87
CA GLY A 234 -8.91 -9.44 15.27
C GLY A 234 -10.05 -8.43 15.45
N ARG A 235 -9.79 -7.22 15.96
CA ARG A 235 -10.78 -6.15 16.07
C ARG A 235 -10.22 -4.78 15.62
N PRO A 236 -11.06 -3.84 15.16
CA PRO A 236 -10.65 -2.45 15.01
C PRO A 236 -10.45 -1.77 16.38
N PRO A 237 -9.71 -0.64 16.44
CA PRO A 237 -9.59 0.15 17.65
C PRO A 237 -10.91 0.88 17.95
N THR A 238 -11.14 1.15 19.23
CA THR A 238 -12.19 2.05 19.68
C THR A 238 -11.77 3.52 19.49
N SER A 239 -12.73 4.45 19.53
CA SER A 239 -12.43 5.89 19.47
C SER A 239 -11.64 6.41 20.68
N GLU A 240 -11.62 5.67 21.78
CA GLU A 240 -10.80 5.96 22.96
C GLU A 240 -9.33 5.55 22.73
N GLU A 241 -9.11 4.40 22.07
CA GLU A 241 -7.78 3.92 21.70
C GLU A 241 -7.16 4.70 20.54
N LEU A 242 -8.00 5.18 19.61
CA LEU A 242 -7.57 5.93 18.42
C LEU A 242 -8.44 7.18 18.19
N PRO A 243 -8.24 8.27 18.94
CA PRO A 243 -9.01 9.50 18.77
C PRO A 243 -8.80 10.19 17.41
N SER A 244 -9.78 10.97 16.94
CA SER A 244 -9.72 11.74 15.69
C SER A 244 -9.15 13.15 15.89
N CYS A 245 -8.27 13.63 14.99
CA CYS A 245 -7.61 14.95 15.13
C CYS A 245 -8.48 16.11 14.69
N TYR A 246 -9.64 15.79 14.15
CA TYR A 246 -10.56 16.74 13.57
C TYR A 246 -11.98 16.34 13.93
N THR A 247 -12.84 17.34 13.96
CA THR A 247 -14.29 17.21 14.11
C THR A 247 -14.95 17.25 12.73
N GLY A 248 -16.03 16.51 12.54
CA GLY A 248 -16.76 16.49 11.27
C GLY A 248 -16.19 15.51 10.25
N ASP A 249 -16.24 15.87 8.97
CA ASP A 249 -15.99 14.93 7.87
C ASP A 249 -14.52 14.72 7.52
N ASP A 250 -13.71 15.78 7.62
CA ASP A 250 -12.29 15.80 7.29
C ASP A 250 -11.52 16.92 8.02
N TRP A 251 -10.22 17.02 7.75
CA TRP A 251 -9.30 18.02 8.32
C TRP A 251 -8.79 19.01 7.27
N SER A 252 -9.67 19.37 6.31
CA SER A 252 -9.35 20.33 5.25
C SER A 252 -8.96 21.69 5.82
N GLY A 253 -7.99 22.34 5.17
CA GLY A 253 -7.50 23.66 5.60
C GLY A 253 -6.56 23.66 6.82
N CYS A 254 -6.37 22.53 7.50
CA CYS A 254 -5.51 22.41 8.68
C CYS A 254 -4.09 23.02 8.45
N PRO A 255 -3.66 24.00 9.26
CA PRO A 255 -2.31 24.54 9.22
C PRO A 255 -1.30 23.52 9.74
N LEU A 256 -0.03 23.60 9.29
CA LEU A 256 1.00 22.64 9.69
C LEU A 256 1.17 22.55 11.22
N LYS A 257 1.06 23.68 11.91
CA LYS A 257 1.19 23.73 13.37
C LYS A 257 0.13 22.86 14.05
N GLU A 258 -1.14 23.01 13.69
CA GLU A 258 -2.23 22.19 14.24
C GLU A 258 -2.08 20.71 13.88
N PHE A 259 -1.61 20.43 12.65
CA PHE A 259 -1.31 19.05 12.23
C PHE A 259 -0.25 18.39 13.12
N MET A 260 0.78 19.13 13.51
CA MET A 260 1.85 18.67 14.39
C MET A 260 1.44 18.62 15.87
N ASP A 261 0.57 19.53 16.30
CA ASP A 261 0.14 19.64 17.69
C ASP A 261 -0.81 18.51 18.11
N CYS A 262 -1.45 17.81 17.17
CA CYS A 262 -2.30 16.67 17.47
C CYS A 262 -1.47 15.43 17.91
N PRO A 263 -1.57 14.96 19.17
CA PRO A 263 -0.71 13.89 19.68
C PRO A 263 -1.01 12.51 19.07
N TYR A 264 -2.26 12.27 18.67
CA TYR A 264 -2.72 11.01 18.09
C TYR A 264 -2.79 11.05 16.55
N ASN A 265 -2.09 12.00 15.91
CA ASN A 265 -1.97 12.07 14.46
C ASN A 265 -1.23 10.85 13.91
N LEU A 266 -1.92 10.03 13.11
CA LEU A 266 -1.38 8.80 12.49
C LEU A 266 -0.26 9.05 11.47
N ALA A 267 0.00 10.31 11.09
CA ALA A 267 1.19 10.67 10.35
C ALA A 267 2.47 10.52 11.20
N ASN A 268 2.38 10.63 12.52
CA ASN A 268 3.51 10.46 13.43
C ASN A 268 4.02 9.02 13.34
N ASN A 269 5.31 8.84 13.00
CA ASN A 269 5.95 7.52 12.90
C ASN A 269 5.22 6.47 12.04
N ARG A 270 4.46 6.91 11.03
CA ARG A 270 3.65 6.03 10.16
C ARG A 270 4.41 4.82 9.59
N GLN A 271 5.71 4.97 9.28
CA GLN A 271 6.54 3.90 8.70
C GLN A 271 7.01 2.88 9.75
N CYS A 272 6.96 3.22 11.04
CA CYS A 272 7.39 2.37 12.16
C CYS A 272 6.23 1.61 12.81
N ALA A 273 5.00 2.10 12.68
CA ALA A 273 3.79 1.48 13.24
C ALA A 273 3.48 0.07 12.69
N CYS A 274 4.33 -0.48 11.83
CA CYS A 274 4.19 -1.78 11.18
C CYS A 274 4.79 -2.95 11.97
N SER A 275 5.06 -2.84 13.27
CA SER A 275 5.59 -3.97 14.06
C SER A 275 4.68 -4.33 15.23
N PRO A 276 4.27 -5.60 15.36
CA PRO A 276 3.86 -6.13 16.64
C PRO A 276 5.09 -6.20 17.56
N THR A 277 4.97 -5.64 18.76
CA THR A 277 5.82 -6.00 19.91
C THR A 277 5.56 -7.44 20.32
#